data_AF-A0A9P8IR75-F1
#
_entry.id   AF-A0A9P8IR75-F1
#
_cell.length_a   1.000
_cell.length_b   1.000
_cell.length_c   1.000
_cell.angle_alpha   90.00
_cell.angle_beta   90.00
_cell.angle_gamma   90.00
#
_symmetry.space_group_name_H-M   'P 1'
#
loop_
_entity.id
_entity.type
_entity.pdbx_description
1 polymer ?
#
loop_
_entity_poly.entity_id
_entity_poly.type
_entity_poly.pdbx_seq_one_letter_code
_entity_poly.pdbx_strand_id
1 'polypeptide(L)'
;MPADVCDDMVWTYFKHVHFFLPVVDAQGFLNDYHEQGPHKKHDLLFWSMMLAATNFADADLLRRSDFPSRKAMKTAMYKRAKCLYDLDRATEKLKLIQSVILLSFWYTDPQDHTGAWYWIGIAISLAQGIGLHRNPRSSGRTRQIYPQEQALRRRIWWSCVVRDRWVSLAKGRPMRIHGEDCDLPFPTSRDVLQELDSVADDARRRFIPADSTALTSLWLRLVRISDVLGGILRLHYRVSGPDPTADDIDKYSQQIESLSATNSGIMDEWSDTLSIHAYQIDLFYQSVIPFLNGVI
;
A
#
# COMPACT_ATOMS: atom_id res chain seq x y z
N MET A 1 13.55 3.34 -20.79
CA MET A 1 12.49 4.35 -20.95
C MET A 1 13.17 5.70 -20.99
N PRO A 2 12.68 6.63 -21.83
CA PRO A 2 13.12 8.03 -21.81
C PRO A 2 13.07 8.65 -20.41
N ALA A 3 13.90 9.65 -20.13
CA ALA A 3 14.01 10.25 -18.79
C ALA A 3 12.72 10.99 -18.37
N ASP A 4 12.07 11.69 -19.30
CA ASP A 4 10.77 12.35 -19.09
C ASP A 4 9.67 11.34 -18.75
N VAL A 5 9.65 10.19 -19.42
CA VAL A 5 8.72 9.09 -19.12
C VAL A 5 8.97 8.52 -17.72
N CYS A 6 10.24 8.37 -17.32
CA CYS A 6 10.57 7.96 -15.96
C CYS A 6 10.08 8.96 -14.92
N ASP A 7 10.28 10.25 -15.15
CA ASP A 7 9.85 11.32 -14.24
C ASP A 7 8.32 11.32 -14.09
N ASP A 8 7.57 11.22 -15.18
CA ASP A 8 6.11 11.17 -15.15
C ASP A 8 5.58 9.90 -14.48
N MET A 9 6.29 8.78 -14.62
CA MET A 9 5.96 7.55 -13.91
C MET A 9 6.24 7.64 -12.40
N VAL A 10 7.32 8.32 -11.99
CA VAL A 10 7.60 8.60 -10.56
C VAL A 10 6.51 9.51 -10.00
N TRP A 11 6.13 10.57 -10.71
CA TRP A 11 4.99 11.41 -10.35
C TRP A 11 3.70 10.61 -10.23
N THR A 12 3.41 9.76 -11.21
CA THR A 12 2.21 8.89 -11.22
C THR A 12 2.18 7.96 -10.02
N TYR A 13 3.34 7.40 -9.61
CA TYR A 13 3.46 6.59 -8.40
C TYR A 13 3.08 7.38 -7.14
N PHE A 14 3.68 8.55 -6.92
CA PHE A 14 3.42 9.35 -5.73
C PHE A 14 2.00 9.93 -5.71
N LYS A 15 1.45 10.27 -6.88
CA LYS A 15 0.09 10.76 -7.05
C LYS A 15 -0.98 9.71 -6.78
N HIS A 16 -0.80 8.48 -7.28
CA HIS A 16 -1.88 7.48 -7.28
C HIS A 16 -1.64 6.26 -6.39
N VAL A 17 -0.40 5.94 -6.05
CA VAL A 17 -0.06 4.70 -5.33
C VAL A 17 0.43 4.99 -3.92
N HIS A 18 1.38 5.92 -3.76
CA HIS A 18 2.09 6.09 -2.49
C HIS A 18 1.14 6.36 -1.32
N PHE A 19 0.17 7.26 -1.46
CA PHE A 19 -0.76 7.56 -0.36
C PHE A 19 -1.85 6.50 -0.14
N PHE A 20 -1.96 5.47 -0.98
CA PHE A 20 -2.79 4.29 -0.67
C PHE A 20 -1.96 3.15 -0.07
N LEU A 21 -0.66 3.16 -0.36
CA LEU A 21 0.28 2.11 -0.01
C LEU A 21 1.67 2.72 0.24
N PRO A 22 1.86 3.44 1.36
CA PRO A 22 3.04 4.28 1.60
C PRO A 22 4.22 3.43 2.07
N VAL A 23 4.64 2.50 1.22
CA VAL A 23 5.69 1.52 1.53
C VAL A 23 7.08 2.05 1.22
N VAL A 24 7.20 2.98 0.26
CA VAL A 24 8.48 3.57 -0.14
C VAL A 24 8.93 4.62 0.89
N ASP A 25 10.22 4.65 1.17
CA ASP A 25 10.88 5.78 1.84
C ASP A 25 10.95 6.94 0.83
N ALA A 26 10.01 7.89 0.94
CA ALA A 26 9.89 8.99 -0.02
C ALA A 26 11.11 9.90 0.01
N GLN A 27 11.63 10.19 1.21
CA GLN A 27 12.83 10.99 1.40
C GLN A 27 14.02 10.36 0.69
N GLY A 28 14.37 9.12 1.06
CA GLY A 28 15.54 8.44 0.51
C GLY A 28 15.43 8.27 -1.00
N PHE A 29 14.26 7.83 -1.49
CA PHE A 29 14.08 7.60 -2.93
C PHE A 29 14.12 8.89 -3.75
N LEU A 30 13.37 9.93 -3.36
CA LEU A 30 13.23 11.14 -4.17
C LEU A 30 14.50 12.00 -4.16
N ASN A 31 15.23 12.04 -3.05
CA ASN A 31 16.50 12.77 -2.99
C ASN A 31 17.55 12.10 -3.88
N ASP A 32 17.70 10.77 -3.80
CA ASP A 32 18.60 10.01 -4.68
C ASP A 32 18.23 10.20 -6.16
N TYR A 33 16.94 10.12 -6.47
CA TYR A 33 16.42 10.27 -7.83
C TYR A 33 16.60 11.69 -8.38
N HIS A 34 16.40 12.71 -7.55
CA HIS A 34 16.56 14.11 -7.95
C HIS A 34 18.02 14.47 -8.22
N GLU A 35 18.94 14.06 -7.35
CA GLU A 35 20.36 14.40 -7.48
C GLU A 35 21.03 13.67 -8.66
N GLN A 36 20.65 12.42 -8.90
CA GLN A 36 21.44 11.49 -9.73
C GLN A 36 20.63 10.83 -10.86
N GLY A 37 19.36 11.22 -11.00
CA GLY A 37 18.47 10.73 -12.03
C GLY A 37 18.13 9.24 -11.89
N PRO A 38 17.64 8.60 -12.97
CA PRO A 38 17.22 7.20 -12.94
C PRO A 38 18.40 6.20 -12.84
N HIS A 39 19.65 6.64 -12.71
CA HIS A 39 20.82 5.78 -12.76
C HIS A 39 21.29 5.26 -11.40
N LYS A 40 21.00 5.96 -10.30
CA LYS A 40 21.37 5.53 -8.94
C LYS A 40 20.13 5.38 -8.07
N LYS A 41 19.46 4.25 -8.26
CA LYS A 41 18.26 3.84 -7.54
C LYS A 41 18.35 2.36 -7.24
N HIS A 42 17.59 1.91 -6.25
CA HIS A 42 17.43 0.47 -6.04
C HIS A 42 16.58 -0.12 -7.18
N ASP A 43 17.20 -0.81 -8.14
CA ASP A 43 16.54 -1.19 -9.40
C ASP A 43 15.29 -2.05 -9.20
N LEU A 44 15.34 -3.04 -8.32
CA LEU A 44 14.17 -3.88 -8.03
C LEU A 44 13.01 -3.03 -7.50
N LEU A 45 13.30 -2.09 -6.60
CA LEU A 45 12.27 -1.24 -6.02
C LEU A 45 11.69 -0.30 -7.08
N PHE A 46 12.56 0.32 -7.87
CA PHE A 46 12.15 1.21 -8.94
C PHE A 46 11.24 0.51 -9.95
N TRP A 47 11.63 -0.65 -10.48
CA TRP A 47 10.79 -1.35 -11.46
C TRP A 47 9.47 -1.84 -10.85
N SER A 48 9.45 -2.20 -9.56
CA SER A 48 8.20 -2.49 -8.84
C SER A 48 7.32 -1.24 -8.66
N MET A 49 7.90 -0.06 -8.41
CA MET A 49 7.17 1.21 -8.39
C MET A 49 6.56 1.52 -9.77
N MET A 50 7.35 1.36 -10.84
CA MET A 50 6.87 1.56 -12.22
C MET A 50 5.73 0.61 -12.57
N LEU A 51 5.82 -0.66 -12.15
CA LEU A 51 4.75 -1.64 -12.31
C LEU A 51 3.44 -1.17 -11.65
N ALA A 52 3.51 -0.70 -10.41
CA ALA A 52 2.34 -0.21 -9.69
C ALA A 52 1.75 1.05 -10.37
N ALA A 53 2.61 2.00 -10.74
CA ALA A 53 2.23 3.25 -11.39
C ALA A 53 1.62 3.04 -12.80
N THR A 54 2.02 1.99 -13.52
CA THR A 54 1.51 1.71 -14.88
C THR A 54 -0.03 1.56 -14.92
N ASN A 55 -0.66 1.16 -13.81
CA ASN A 55 -2.14 1.09 -13.74
C ASN A 55 -2.81 2.46 -13.93
N PHE A 56 -2.09 3.54 -13.67
CA PHE A 56 -2.57 4.92 -13.69
C PHE A 56 -1.90 5.76 -14.80
N ALA A 57 -1.08 5.14 -15.66
CA ALA A 57 -0.48 5.80 -16.80
C ALA A 57 -1.58 6.29 -17.77
N ASP A 58 -1.57 7.59 -18.06
CA ASP A 58 -2.50 8.22 -19.00
C ASP A 58 -2.11 7.95 -20.47
N ALA A 59 -2.95 8.43 -21.39
CA ALA A 59 -2.77 8.19 -22.82
C ALA A 59 -1.50 8.87 -23.38
N ASP A 60 -1.11 10.04 -22.85
CA ASP A 60 0.06 10.76 -23.34
C ASP A 60 1.36 10.10 -22.88
N LEU A 61 1.44 9.69 -21.61
CA LEU A 61 2.56 8.93 -21.06
C LEU A 61 2.75 7.63 -21.85
N LEU A 62 1.67 6.89 -22.10
CA LEU A 62 1.74 5.65 -22.88
C LEU A 62 2.27 5.90 -24.30
N ARG A 63 1.81 6.97 -24.96
CA ARG A 63 2.27 7.36 -26.30
C ARG A 63 3.78 7.67 -26.32
N ARG A 64 4.31 8.31 -25.27
CA ARG A 64 5.74 8.63 -25.14
C ARG A 64 6.60 7.45 -24.64
N SER A 65 6.00 6.41 -24.09
CA SER A 65 6.71 5.31 -23.42
C SER A 65 7.36 4.26 -24.32
N ASP A 66 7.19 4.35 -25.64
CA ASP A 66 7.56 3.35 -26.66
C ASP A 66 6.87 1.98 -26.50
N PHE A 67 5.86 1.85 -25.63
CA PHE A 67 5.09 0.62 -25.47
C PHE A 67 3.78 0.66 -26.28
N PRO A 68 3.38 -0.45 -26.92
CA PRO A 68 2.18 -0.48 -27.75
C PRO A 68 0.86 -0.45 -26.95
N SER A 69 0.91 -0.71 -25.65
CA SER A 69 -0.26 -0.65 -24.77
C SER A 69 0.14 -0.60 -23.29
N ARG A 70 -0.80 -0.18 -22.43
CA ARG A 70 -0.64 -0.27 -20.97
C ARG A 70 -0.34 -1.70 -20.52
N LYS A 71 -0.97 -2.71 -21.13
CA LYS A 71 -0.71 -4.13 -20.86
C LYS A 71 0.74 -4.50 -21.19
N ALA A 72 1.26 -4.07 -22.33
CA ALA A 72 2.64 -4.33 -22.75
C ALA A 72 3.64 -3.64 -21.82
N MET A 73 3.41 -2.37 -21.48
CA MET A 73 4.21 -1.63 -20.50
C MET A 73 4.23 -2.33 -19.14
N LYS A 74 3.04 -2.68 -18.61
CA LYS A 74 2.89 -3.37 -17.32
C LYS A 74 3.64 -4.69 -17.29
N THR A 75 3.52 -5.47 -18.37
CA THR A 75 4.24 -6.73 -18.56
C THR A 75 5.74 -6.52 -18.57
N ALA A 76 6.23 -5.48 -19.25
CA ALA A 76 7.65 -5.17 -19.30
C ALA A 76 8.19 -4.72 -17.93
N MET A 77 7.44 -3.90 -17.17
CA MET A 77 7.83 -3.50 -15.80
C MET A 77 7.87 -4.72 -14.87
N TYR A 78 6.84 -5.57 -14.93
CA TYR A 78 6.79 -6.79 -14.13
C TYR A 78 7.94 -7.74 -14.45
N LYS A 79 8.21 -8.03 -15.73
CA LYS A 79 9.32 -8.92 -16.12
C LYS A 79 10.68 -8.40 -15.63
N ARG A 80 10.92 -7.09 -15.67
CA ARG A 80 12.16 -6.47 -15.15
C ARG A 80 12.26 -6.65 -13.63
N ALA A 81 11.22 -6.27 -12.90
CA ALA A 81 11.20 -6.40 -11.44
C ALA A 81 11.29 -7.87 -10.99
N LYS A 82 10.54 -8.78 -11.63
CA LYS A 82 10.57 -10.21 -11.33
C LYS A 82 11.94 -10.82 -11.63
N CYS A 83 12.57 -10.48 -12.75
CA CYS A 83 13.93 -10.96 -13.06
C CYS A 83 14.93 -10.54 -11.97
N LEU A 84 14.87 -9.29 -11.52
CA LEU A 84 15.72 -8.80 -10.42
C LEU A 84 15.42 -9.48 -9.09
N TYR A 85 14.15 -9.79 -8.81
CA TYR A 85 13.74 -10.56 -7.63
C TYR A 85 14.26 -12.01 -7.69
N ASP A 86 14.11 -12.69 -8.83
CA ASP A 86 14.54 -14.09 -9.01
C ASP A 86 16.07 -14.24 -8.97
N LEU A 87 16.80 -13.20 -9.39
CA LEU A 87 18.27 -13.15 -9.37
C LEU A 87 18.83 -12.50 -8.09
N ASP A 88 17.98 -12.07 -7.15
CA ASP A 88 18.41 -11.36 -5.96
C ASP A 88 19.29 -12.26 -5.07
N ARG A 89 20.41 -11.68 -4.60
CA ARG A 89 21.34 -12.37 -3.68
C ARG A 89 21.57 -11.62 -2.39
N ALA A 90 21.27 -10.31 -2.33
CA ALA A 90 21.67 -9.45 -1.23
C ALA A 90 20.86 -8.14 -1.11
N THR A 91 19.65 -8.05 -1.67
CA THR A 91 18.80 -6.87 -1.49
C THR A 91 18.55 -6.62 0.01
N GLU A 92 18.64 -5.36 0.41
CA GLU A 92 18.30 -4.94 1.77
C GLU A 92 16.85 -5.36 2.10
N LYS A 93 16.64 -5.98 3.27
CA LYS A 93 15.37 -6.66 3.60
C LYS A 93 14.14 -5.75 3.46
N LEU A 94 14.22 -4.48 3.85
CA LEU A 94 13.10 -3.55 3.71
C LEU A 94 12.82 -3.23 2.24
N LYS A 95 13.86 -2.97 1.43
CA LYS A 95 13.72 -2.77 -0.03
C LYS A 95 13.11 -3.98 -0.71
N LEU A 96 13.47 -5.20 -0.32
CA LEU A 96 12.87 -6.43 -0.83
C LEU A 96 11.37 -6.50 -0.50
N ILE A 97 11.00 -6.28 0.77
CA ILE A 97 9.60 -6.30 1.21
C ILE A 97 8.78 -5.24 0.47
N GLN A 98 9.27 -4.01 0.38
CA GLN A 98 8.62 -2.93 -0.38
C GLN A 98 8.37 -3.34 -1.83
N SER A 99 9.39 -3.90 -2.48
CA SER A 99 9.32 -4.32 -3.88
C SER A 99 8.31 -5.43 -4.09
N VAL A 100 8.28 -6.43 -3.21
CA VAL A 100 7.33 -7.56 -3.26
C VAL A 100 5.90 -7.12 -2.99
N ILE A 101 5.68 -6.18 -2.06
CA ILE A 101 4.37 -5.55 -1.87
C ILE A 101 3.92 -4.87 -3.17
N LEU A 102 4.82 -4.18 -3.88
CA LEU A 102 4.49 -3.50 -5.13
C LEU A 102 4.33 -4.48 -6.33
N LEU A 103 5.01 -5.62 -6.34
CA LEU A 103 4.80 -6.69 -7.32
C LEU A 103 3.37 -7.24 -7.31
N SER A 104 2.65 -7.11 -6.19
CA SER A 104 1.24 -7.51 -6.10
C SER A 104 0.28 -6.67 -6.95
N PHE A 105 0.73 -5.58 -7.58
CA PHE A 105 -0.04 -4.89 -8.63
C PHE A 105 -0.03 -5.64 -9.97
N TRP A 106 0.72 -6.73 -10.08
CA TRP A 106 0.66 -7.64 -11.22
C TRP A 106 -0.70 -8.35 -11.26
N TYR A 107 -1.41 -8.13 -12.37
CA TYR A 107 -2.60 -8.87 -12.75
C TYR A 107 -2.87 -8.60 -14.22
N THR A 108 -2.63 -9.61 -15.05
CA THR A 108 -2.79 -9.47 -16.51
C THR A 108 -3.10 -10.77 -17.23
N ASP A 109 -3.03 -11.90 -16.52
CA ASP A 109 -3.34 -13.21 -17.07
C ASP A 109 -4.02 -14.09 -16.00
N PRO A 110 -5.24 -14.60 -16.25
CA PRO A 110 -5.90 -15.57 -15.38
C PRO A 110 -5.13 -16.89 -15.20
N GLN A 111 -4.23 -17.22 -16.13
CA GLN A 111 -3.40 -18.43 -16.08
C GLN A 111 -2.13 -18.25 -15.25
N ASP A 112 -1.80 -17.01 -14.84
CA ASP A 112 -0.62 -16.74 -14.03
C ASP A 112 -0.88 -17.00 -12.54
N HIS A 113 -0.10 -17.92 -11.97
CA HIS A 113 -0.15 -18.27 -10.55
C HIS A 113 0.44 -17.18 -9.62
N THR A 114 1.09 -16.15 -10.17
CA THR A 114 1.77 -15.07 -9.45
C THR A 114 0.95 -13.79 -9.30
N GLY A 115 -0.38 -13.89 -9.16
CA GLY A 115 -1.25 -12.73 -8.93
C GLY A 115 -1.07 -12.04 -7.57
N ALA A 116 -1.86 -11.00 -7.30
CA ALA A 116 -1.80 -10.20 -6.06
C ALA A 116 -1.73 -11.03 -4.76
N TRP A 117 -2.53 -12.10 -4.66
CA TRP A 117 -2.54 -12.96 -3.46
C TRP A 117 -1.21 -13.67 -3.23
N TYR A 118 -0.49 -14.08 -4.28
CA TYR A 118 0.82 -14.72 -4.20
C TYR A 118 1.88 -13.75 -3.66
N TRP A 119 2.03 -12.58 -4.28
CA TRP A 119 3.04 -11.60 -3.89
C TRP A 119 2.80 -11.02 -2.50
N ILE A 120 1.54 -10.77 -2.12
CA ILE A 120 1.21 -10.36 -0.75
C ILE A 120 1.58 -11.46 0.25
N GLY A 121 1.40 -12.74 -0.09
CA GLY A 121 1.85 -13.84 0.76
C GLY A 121 3.35 -13.80 1.04
N ILE A 122 4.17 -13.60 0.01
CA ILE A 122 5.62 -13.46 0.16
C ILE A 122 5.97 -12.23 1.02
N ALA A 123 5.34 -11.07 0.75
CA ALA A 123 5.58 -9.86 1.51
C ALA A 123 5.30 -10.04 3.01
N ILE A 124 4.18 -10.71 3.35
CA ILE A 124 3.79 -10.99 4.73
C ILE A 124 4.82 -11.89 5.41
N SER A 125 5.22 -12.99 4.76
CA SER A 125 6.23 -13.91 5.30
C SER A 125 7.57 -13.22 5.56
N LEU A 126 8.04 -12.38 4.62
CA LEU A 126 9.28 -11.62 4.78
C LEU A 126 9.17 -10.57 5.90
N ALA A 127 8.05 -9.84 5.95
CA ALA A 127 7.79 -8.83 6.98
C ALA A 127 7.71 -9.45 8.39
N GLN A 128 7.04 -10.59 8.52
CA GLN A 128 7.00 -11.34 9.78
C GLN A 128 8.36 -11.89 10.16
N GLY A 129 9.13 -12.41 9.20
CA GLY A 129 10.48 -12.95 9.42
C GLY A 129 11.48 -11.94 10.00
N ILE A 130 11.29 -10.64 9.76
CA ILE A 130 12.10 -9.57 10.38
C ILE A 130 11.38 -8.87 11.55
N GLY A 131 10.18 -9.32 11.93
CA GLY A 131 9.43 -8.84 13.08
C GLY A 131 8.69 -7.51 12.87
N LEU A 132 8.30 -7.14 11.65
CA LEU A 132 7.59 -5.86 11.41
C LEU A 132 6.21 -5.79 12.11
N HIS A 133 5.60 -6.93 12.38
CA HIS A 133 4.34 -7.07 13.10
C HIS A 133 4.45 -6.82 14.61
N ARG A 134 5.68 -6.72 15.13
CA ARG A 134 5.95 -6.58 16.56
C ARG A 134 6.32 -5.15 16.93
N ASN A 135 5.83 -4.70 18.08
CA ASN A 135 6.21 -3.44 18.68
C ASN A 135 7.70 -3.48 19.11
N PRO A 136 8.54 -2.57 18.59
CA PRO A 136 9.95 -2.50 19.00
C PRO A 136 10.14 -2.29 20.50
N ARG A 137 9.17 -1.64 21.17
CA ARG A 137 9.22 -1.38 22.63
C ARG A 137 9.03 -2.65 23.44
N SER A 138 8.08 -3.50 23.05
CA SER A 138 7.80 -4.77 23.70
C SER A 138 8.94 -5.78 23.52
N SER A 139 9.70 -5.67 22.43
CA SER A 139 10.81 -6.58 22.11
C SER A 139 12.18 -6.11 22.63
N GLY A 140 12.25 -4.99 23.38
CA GLY A 140 13.50 -4.42 23.86
C GLY A 140 14.42 -3.85 22.77
N ARG A 141 13.94 -3.79 21.51
CA ARG A 141 14.71 -3.38 20.32
C ARG A 141 14.67 -1.89 20.02
N THR A 142 13.86 -1.10 20.73
CA THR A 142 13.69 0.34 20.43
C THR A 142 14.99 1.14 20.42
N ARG A 143 15.98 0.79 21.25
CA ARG A 143 17.27 1.47 21.28
C ARG A 143 18.14 1.23 20.02
N GLN A 144 17.77 0.27 19.19
CA GLN A 144 18.55 -0.15 18.02
C GLN A 144 17.97 0.34 16.68
N ILE A 145 16.80 0.99 16.66
CA ILE A 145 16.13 1.40 15.42
C ILE A 145 15.82 2.90 15.47
N TYR A 146 16.29 3.65 14.46
CA TYR A 146 16.04 5.09 14.34
C TYR A 146 14.55 5.40 14.15
N PRO A 147 14.04 6.56 14.64
CA PRO A 147 12.62 6.91 14.54
C PRO A 147 12.05 6.88 13.12
N GLN A 148 12.81 7.37 12.13
CA GLN A 148 12.41 7.37 10.72
C GLN A 148 12.22 5.94 10.19
N GLU A 149 13.15 5.04 10.53
CA GLU A 149 13.05 3.63 10.15
C GLU A 149 11.86 2.95 10.85
N GLN A 150 11.54 3.31 12.10
CA GLN A 150 10.35 2.80 12.79
C GLN A 150 9.05 3.23 12.10
N ALA A 151 8.98 4.48 11.63
CA ALA A 151 7.84 4.98 10.85
C ALA A 151 7.68 4.19 9.54
N LEU A 152 8.77 4.01 8.78
CA LEU A 152 8.77 3.22 7.56
C LEU A 152 8.30 1.77 7.80
N ARG A 153 8.86 1.10 8.82
CA ARG A 153 8.47 -0.26 9.21
C ARG A 153 6.98 -0.37 9.54
N ARG A 154 6.43 0.63 10.24
CA ARG A 154 5.00 0.71 10.57
C ARG A 154 4.14 0.87 9.32
N ARG A 155 4.52 1.77 8.42
CA ARG A 155 3.82 1.95 7.14
C ARG A 155 3.83 0.69 6.29
N ILE A 156 4.98 0.00 6.21
CA ILE A 156 5.12 -1.27 5.49
C ILE A 156 4.21 -2.34 6.10
N TRP A 157 4.23 -2.52 7.43
CA TRP A 157 3.39 -3.53 8.08
C TRP A 157 1.89 -3.27 7.86
N TRP A 158 1.43 -2.05 8.13
CA TRP A 158 0.02 -1.71 7.94
C TRP A 158 -0.40 -1.73 6.46
N SER A 159 0.53 -1.51 5.54
CA SER A 159 0.31 -1.74 4.11
C SER A 159 0.11 -3.23 3.78
N CYS A 160 0.92 -4.13 4.35
CA CYS A 160 0.69 -5.58 4.23
C CYS A 160 -0.69 -5.97 4.75
N VAL A 161 -1.04 -5.45 5.93
CA VAL A 161 -2.32 -5.68 6.58
C VAL A 161 -3.48 -5.26 5.69
N VAL A 162 -3.52 -4.00 5.22
CA VAL A 162 -4.54 -3.50 4.29
C VAL A 162 -4.66 -4.41 3.07
N ARG A 163 -3.52 -4.73 2.43
CA ARG A 163 -3.53 -5.56 1.21
C ARG A 163 -4.00 -6.99 1.46
N ASP A 164 -3.64 -7.60 2.59
CA ASP A 164 -4.07 -8.97 2.94
C ASP A 164 -5.60 -9.05 3.03
N ARG A 165 -6.23 -8.11 3.73
CA ARG A 165 -7.68 -8.05 3.93
C ARG A 165 -8.44 -7.86 2.62
N TRP A 166 -8.07 -6.84 1.84
CA TRP A 166 -8.77 -6.54 0.59
C TRP A 166 -8.55 -7.60 -0.50
N VAL A 167 -7.34 -8.16 -0.60
CA VAL A 167 -7.08 -9.24 -1.57
C VAL A 167 -7.78 -10.54 -1.15
N SER A 168 -7.84 -10.83 0.15
CA SER A 168 -8.57 -12.00 0.69
C SER A 168 -10.06 -11.88 0.43
N LEU A 169 -10.64 -10.70 0.70
CA LEU A 169 -12.04 -10.37 0.38
C LEU A 169 -12.33 -10.60 -1.12
N ALA A 170 -11.55 -9.96 -2.00
CA ALA A 170 -11.75 -10.04 -3.44
C ALA A 170 -11.54 -11.44 -4.03
N LYS A 171 -10.80 -12.32 -3.35
CA LYS A 171 -10.49 -13.68 -3.81
C LYS A 171 -11.33 -14.76 -3.13
N GLY A 172 -12.19 -14.41 -2.18
CA GLY A 172 -12.96 -15.41 -1.45
C GLY A 172 -12.10 -16.29 -0.54
N ARG A 173 -11.03 -15.75 0.07
CA ARG A 173 -10.03 -16.53 0.82
C ARG A 173 -9.88 -16.06 2.27
N PRO A 174 -9.44 -16.93 3.20
CA PRO A 174 -9.00 -16.50 4.51
C PRO A 174 -7.76 -15.59 4.43
N MET A 175 -7.67 -14.69 5.40
CA MET A 175 -6.50 -13.82 5.60
C MET A 175 -5.30 -14.62 6.11
N ARG A 176 -4.09 -14.07 5.90
CA ARG A 176 -2.84 -14.63 6.46
C ARG A 176 -2.43 -13.95 7.75
N ILE A 177 -2.81 -12.70 7.96
CA ILE A 177 -2.47 -11.95 9.16
C ILE A 177 -3.61 -12.07 10.17
N HIS A 178 -3.30 -12.65 11.33
CA HIS A 178 -4.18 -12.65 12.48
C HIS A 178 -3.79 -11.51 13.43
N GLY A 179 -4.77 -10.70 13.83
CA GLY A 179 -4.53 -9.55 14.71
C GLY A 179 -3.94 -9.94 16.07
N GLU A 180 -4.27 -11.13 16.57
CA GLU A 180 -3.79 -11.66 17.85
C GLU A 180 -2.27 -11.92 17.88
N ASP A 181 -1.64 -12.10 16.71
CA ASP A 181 -0.19 -12.29 16.61
C ASP A 181 0.60 -10.97 16.60
N CYS A 182 -0.11 -9.84 16.50
CA CYS A 182 0.45 -8.52 16.22
C CYS A 182 0.26 -7.58 17.40
N ASP A 183 1.32 -6.83 17.76
CA ASP A 183 1.24 -5.80 18.81
C ASP A 183 1.74 -4.42 18.32
N LEU A 184 2.00 -4.26 17.02
CA LEU A 184 2.41 -2.98 16.44
C LEU A 184 1.25 -1.96 16.46
N PRO A 185 1.42 -0.77 17.06
CA PRO A 185 0.39 0.25 17.08
C PRO A 185 0.02 0.77 15.68
N PHE A 186 -1.21 1.25 15.55
CA PHE A 186 -1.71 1.95 14.36
C PHE A 186 -0.77 3.08 13.92
N PRO A 187 -0.69 3.35 12.61
CA PRO A 187 0.06 4.49 12.11
C PRO A 187 -0.65 5.80 12.41
N THR A 188 0.13 6.87 12.37
CA THR A 188 -0.28 8.25 12.54
C THR A 188 0.14 9.06 11.32
N SER A 189 -0.39 10.27 11.18
CA SER A 189 -0.01 11.16 10.07
C SER A 189 1.49 11.48 10.08
N ARG A 190 2.11 11.52 11.27
CA ARG A 190 3.56 11.74 11.41
C ARG A 190 4.40 10.66 10.75
N ASP A 191 3.94 9.41 10.73
CA ASP A 191 4.68 8.31 10.11
C ASP A 191 4.84 8.52 8.57
N VAL A 192 3.98 9.33 7.95
CA VAL A 192 4.02 9.64 6.50
C VAL A 192 4.54 11.06 6.26
N LEU A 193 4.02 12.08 6.95
CA LEU A 193 4.30 13.47 6.62
C LEU A 193 5.72 13.91 7.01
N GLN A 194 6.28 13.36 8.09
CA GLN A 194 7.59 13.78 8.58
C GLN A 194 8.73 13.51 7.58
N GLU A 195 8.65 12.42 6.82
CA GLU A 195 9.67 12.15 5.79
C GLU A 195 9.55 13.11 4.60
N LEU A 196 8.34 13.56 4.27
CA LEU A 196 8.10 14.47 3.15
C LEU A 196 8.73 15.85 3.40
N ASP A 197 8.86 16.25 4.67
CA ASP A 197 9.55 17.49 5.05
C ASP A 197 11.06 17.43 4.87
N SER A 198 11.62 16.22 4.70
CA SER A 198 13.06 16.00 4.45
C SER A 198 13.38 15.73 2.97
N VAL A 199 12.37 15.77 2.09
CA VAL A 199 12.55 15.72 0.63
C VAL A 199 13.01 17.09 0.14
N ALA A 200 14.01 17.13 -0.75
CA ALA A 200 14.50 18.38 -1.35
C ALA A 200 13.36 19.19 -2.00
N ASP A 201 13.35 20.52 -1.83
CA ASP A 201 12.21 21.36 -2.23
C ASP A 201 11.82 21.24 -3.71
N ASP A 202 12.79 21.11 -4.61
CA ASP A 202 12.55 20.90 -6.04
C ASP A 202 11.92 19.52 -6.30
N ALA A 203 12.42 18.47 -5.65
CA ALA A 203 11.87 17.12 -5.75
C ALA A 203 10.46 17.04 -5.15
N ARG A 204 10.22 17.71 -4.00
CA ARG A 204 8.92 17.79 -3.35
C ARG A 204 7.90 18.47 -4.25
N ARG A 205 8.22 19.65 -4.80
CA ARG A 205 7.34 20.38 -5.74
C ARG A 205 7.03 19.56 -7.01
N ARG A 206 7.99 18.75 -7.46
CA ARG A 206 7.86 17.97 -8.68
C ARG A 206 7.08 16.67 -8.51
N PHE A 207 7.30 15.96 -7.40
CA PHE A 207 6.85 14.58 -7.26
C PHE A 207 5.83 14.36 -6.14
N ILE A 208 5.67 15.28 -5.19
CA ILE A 208 4.71 15.14 -4.09
C ILE A 208 3.45 15.98 -4.37
N PRO A 209 2.25 15.38 -4.36
CA PRO A 209 1.00 16.12 -4.50
C PRO A 209 0.81 17.16 -3.38
N ALA A 210 0.23 18.31 -3.73
CA ALA A 210 -0.10 19.37 -2.76
C ALA A 210 -1.03 18.85 -1.64
N ASP A 211 -1.95 17.94 -1.97
CA ASP A 211 -2.92 17.36 -1.03
C ASP A 211 -2.37 16.25 -0.13
N SER A 212 -1.04 16.09 -0.04
CA SER A 212 -0.38 15.01 0.72
C SER A 212 -0.90 14.83 2.15
N THR A 213 -1.27 15.90 2.85
CA THR A 213 -1.91 15.85 4.18
C THR A 213 -3.28 15.18 4.16
N ALA A 214 -4.16 15.58 3.24
CA ALA A 214 -5.49 14.99 3.10
C ALA A 214 -5.41 13.53 2.62
N LEU A 215 -4.53 13.25 1.66
CA LEU A 215 -4.26 11.90 1.18
C LEU A 215 -3.73 10.98 2.29
N THR A 216 -2.88 11.50 3.19
CA THR A 216 -2.43 10.76 4.38
C THR A 216 -3.59 10.43 5.31
N SER A 217 -4.52 11.36 5.55
CA SER A 217 -5.71 11.11 6.36
C SER A 217 -6.61 10.03 5.75
N LEU A 218 -6.76 10.00 4.43
CA LEU A 218 -7.48 8.95 3.70
C LEU A 218 -6.85 7.57 3.89
N TRP A 219 -5.51 7.47 3.85
CA TRP A 219 -4.81 6.22 4.15
C TRP A 219 -5.05 5.74 5.59
N LEU A 220 -4.97 6.65 6.57
CA LEU A 220 -5.22 6.29 7.96
C LEU A 220 -6.66 5.78 8.16
N ARG A 221 -7.63 6.39 7.48
CA ARG A 221 -9.02 5.90 7.44
C ARG A 221 -9.10 4.51 6.80
N LEU A 222 -8.42 4.29 5.66
CA LEU A 222 -8.34 2.97 5.02
C LEU A 222 -7.78 1.89 5.94
N VAL A 223 -6.73 2.21 6.71
CA VAL A 223 -6.15 1.30 7.69
C VAL A 223 -7.18 0.90 8.74
N ARG A 224 -7.98 1.84 9.25
CA ARG A 224 -9.05 1.57 10.22
C ARG A 224 -10.16 0.72 9.64
N ILE A 225 -10.66 1.06 8.45
CA ILE A 225 -11.68 0.27 7.73
C ILE A 225 -11.18 -1.16 7.54
N SER A 226 -9.93 -1.31 7.10
CA SER A 226 -9.32 -2.62 6.88
C SER A 226 -9.23 -3.40 8.19
N ASP A 227 -8.95 -2.75 9.33
CA ASP A 227 -8.90 -3.41 10.63
C ASP A 227 -10.22 -4.04 11.04
N VAL A 228 -11.31 -3.29 10.88
CA VAL A 228 -12.66 -3.78 11.11
C VAL A 228 -13.00 -4.91 10.15
N LEU A 229 -12.69 -4.75 8.85
CA LEU A 229 -12.84 -5.79 7.84
C LEU A 229 -12.11 -7.08 8.23
N GLY A 230 -10.92 -6.99 8.83
CA GLY A 230 -10.19 -8.18 9.29
C GLY A 230 -10.96 -8.95 10.37
N GLY A 231 -11.62 -8.26 11.29
CA GLY A 231 -12.49 -8.88 12.27
C GLY A 231 -13.67 -9.62 11.62
N ILE A 232 -14.34 -8.97 10.67
CA ILE A 232 -15.50 -9.52 9.96
C ILE A 232 -15.11 -10.73 9.10
N LEU A 233 -14.00 -10.64 8.36
CA LEU A 233 -13.50 -11.76 7.57
C LEU A 233 -13.15 -12.96 8.46
N ARG A 234 -12.67 -12.72 9.68
CA ARG A 234 -12.42 -13.81 10.63
C ARG A 234 -13.71 -14.51 11.03
N LEU A 235 -14.80 -13.78 11.27
CA LEU A 235 -16.11 -14.38 11.54
C LEU A 235 -16.60 -15.23 10.36
N HIS A 236 -16.48 -14.70 9.14
CA HIS A 236 -16.99 -15.36 7.93
C HIS A 236 -16.19 -16.60 7.50
N TYR A 237 -14.85 -16.61 7.65
CA TYR A 237 -14.00 -17.72 7.17
C TYR A 237 -13.63 -18.74 8.26
N ARG A 238 -14.05 -18.55 9.51
CA ARG A 238 -13.73 -19.48 10.61
C ARG A 238 -14.52 -20.77 10.46
N VAL A 239 -13.82 -21.90 10.33
CA VAL A 239 -14.43 -23.23 10.20
C VAL A 239 -14.76 -23.87 11.55
N SER A 240 -14.11 -23.45 12.64
CA SER A 240 -14.30 -24.06 13.97
C SER A 240 -14.21 -23.05 15.09
N GLY A 241 -15.12 -23.13 16.06
CA GLY A 241 -15.27 -22.22 17.19
C GLY A 241 -16.73 -21.96 17.53
N PRO A 242 -17.02 -21.09 18.51
CA PRO A 242 -18.38 -20.60 18.70
C PRO A 242 -18.84 -19.86 17.44
N ASP A 243 -20.11 -20.03 17.11
CA ASP A 243 -20.78 -19.27 16.06
C ASP A 243 -20.73 -17.77 16.40
N PRO A 244 -20.65 -16.88 15.39
CA PRO A 244 -20.75 -15.44 15.60
C PRO A 244 -22.02 -15.08 16.37
N THR A 245 -21.87 -14.27 17.42
CA THR A 245 -23.01 -13.81 18.22
C THR A 245 -23.58 -12.50 17.66
N ALA A 246 -24.81 -12.15 18.05
CA ALA A 246 -25.36 -10.83 17.75
C ALA A 246 -24.46 -9.70 18.28
N ASP A 247 -23.87 -9.89 19.47
CA ASP A 247 -22.93 -8.93 20.08
C ASP A 247 -21.66 -8.73 19.21
N ASP A 248 -21.17 -9.79 18.56
CA ASP A 248 -20.02 -9.68 17.64
C ASP A 248 -20.37 -8.84 16.42
N ILE A 249 -21.58 -9.01 15.88
CA ILE A 249 -22.08 -8.26 14.72
C ILE A 249 -22.30 -6.79 15.10
N ASP A 250 -22.97 -6.53 16.22
CA ASP A 250 -23.25 -5.19 16.74
C ASP A 250 -21.95 -4.43 17.02
N LYS A 251 -20.96 -5.11 17.60
CA LYS A 251 -19.61 -4.55 17.81
C LYS A 251 -18.99 -4.07 16.50
N TYR A 252 -19.02 -4.89 15.45
CA TYR A 252 -18.44 -4.50 14.17
C TYR A 252 -19.29 -3.46 13.44
N SER A 253 -20.63 -3.47 13.57
CA SER A 253 -21.51 -2.43 13.05
C SER A 253 -21.15 -1.07 13.63
N GLN A 254 -21.08 -0.97 14.96
CA GLN A 254 -20.72 0.27 15.66
C GLN A 254 -19.31 0.76 15.27
N GLN A 255 -18.35 -0.16 15.11
CA GLN A 255 -17.01 0.20 14.65
C GLN A 255 -17.03 0.74 13.21
N ILE A 256 -17.76 0.14 12.27
CA ILE A 256 -17.90 0.67 10.92
C ILE A 256 -18.58 2.03 10.96
N GLU A 257 -19.70 2.18 11.66
CA GLU A 257 -20.45 3.44 11.75
C GLU A 257 -19.59 4.59 12.27
N SER A 258 -18.70 4.32 13.24
CA SER A 258 -17.73 5.30 13.74
C SER A 258 -16.70 5.76 12.70
N LEU A 259 -16.52 5.00 11.62
CA LEU A 259 -15.64 5.27 10.48
C LEU A 259 -16.39 5.86 9.27
N SER A 260 -17.71 6.03 9.38
CA SER A 260 -18.47 6.80 8.40
C SER A 260 -17.90 8.21 8.31
N ALA A 261 -17.65 8.70 7.10
CA ALA A 261 -17.20 10.06 6.95
C ALA A 261 -18.37 11.01 7.24
N THR A 262 -18.13 12.02 8.07
CA THR A 262 -18.90 13.28 8.06
C THR A 262 -18.51 14.08 6.81
N ASN A 263 -18.72 13.53 5.60
CA ASN A 263 -18.35 14.17 4.32
C ASN A 263 -19.41 15.18 3.85
N SER A 264 -20.12 15.84 4.76
CA SER A 264 -21.13 16.86 4.43
C SER A 264 -20.58 18.27 4.28
N GLY A 265 -19.27 18.48 4.38
CA GLY A 265 -18.64 19.79 4.23
C GLY A 265 -17.41 19.76 3.33
N ILE A 266 -17.55 20.33 2.13
CA ILE A 266 -16.47 20.76 1.22
C ILE A 266 -15.88 19.66 0.34
N MET A 267 -16.67 19.14 -0.59
CA MET A 267 -16.17 18.46 -1.81
C MET A 267 -15.76 19.48 -2.91
N ASP A 268 -16.22 20.73 -2.84
CA ASP A 268 -16.04 21.74 -3.90
C ASP A 268 -14.63 22.36 -3.97
N GLU A 269 -13.78 22.19 -2.95
CA GLU A 269 -12.40 22.72 -2.93
C GLU A 269 -11.33 21.65 -3.17
N TRP A 270 -11.71 20.39 -3.36
CA TRP A 270 -10.75 19.30 -3.53
C TRP A 270 -10.22 19.23 -4.95
N SER A 271 -8.94 18.92 -5.09
CA SER A 271 -8.41 18.54 -6.41
C SER A 271 -9.10 17.28 -6.93
N ASP A 272 -9.20 17.12 -8.24
CA ASP A 272 -9.75 15.92 -8.88
C ASP A 272 -9.10 14.63 -8.33
N THR A 273 -7.79 14.70 -8.04
CA THR A 273 -7.04 13.56 -7.52
C THR A 273 -7.47 13.20 -6.10
N LEU A 274 -7.63 14.19 -5.23
CA LEU A 274 -8.10 13.96 -3.86
C LEU A 274 -9.54 13.42 -3.87
N SER A 275 -10.41 13.95 -4.74
CA SER A 275 -11.80 13.48 -4.90
C SER A 275 -11.89 12.03 -5.35
N ILE A 276 -11.08 11.61 -6.35
CA ILE A 276 -11.01 10.21 -6.80
C ILE A 276 -10.60 9.30 -5.64
N HIS A 277 -9.58 9.70 -4.90
CA HIS A 277 -9.06 8.93 -3.78
C HIS A 277 -10.07 8.83 -2.64
N ALA A 278 -10.73 9.92 -2.29
CA ALA A 278 -11.79 9.91 -1.27
C ALA A 278 -12.94 8.99 -1.67
N TYR A 279 -13.41 9.10 -2.92
CA TYR A 279 -14.45 8.21 -3.44
C TYR A 279 -14.02 6.73 -3.39
N GLN A 280 -12.76 6.43 -3.70
CA GLN A 280 -12.23 5.07 -3.59
C GLN A 280 -12.25 4.55 -2.14
N ILE A 281 -11.90 5.39 -1.15
CA ILE A 281 -12.00 5.03 0.28
C ILE A 281 -13.46 4.82 0.69
N ASP A 282 -14.38 5.65 0.19
CA ASP A 282 -15.81 5.49 0.47
C ASP A 282 -16.36 4.20 -0.16
N LEU A 283 -15.92 3.82 -1.37
CA LEU A 283 -16.27 2.51 -1.95
C LEU A 283 -15.77 1.35 -1.09
N PHE A 284 -14.53 1.43 -0.58
CA PHE A 284 -14.02 0.43 0.35
C PHE A 284 -14.88 0.38 1.62
N TYR A 285 -15.18 1.52 2.24
CA TYR A 285 -16.08 1.60 3.38
C TYR A 285 -17.44 0.92 3.11
N GLN A 286 -18.12 1.30 2.03
CA GLN A 286 -19.43 0.78 1.66
C GLN A 286 -19.37 -0.72 1.38
N SER A 287 -18.27 -1.22 0.80
CA SER A 287 -18.11 -2.63 0.51
C SER A 287 -18.01 -3.52 1.75
N VAL A 288 -17.69 -2.99 2.94
CA VAL A 288 -17.65 -3.80 4.18
C VAL A 288 -19.05 -4.15 4.68
N ILE A 289 -20.03 -3.27 4.48
CA ILE A 289 -21.39 -3.40 5.04
C ILE A 289 -22.10 -4.70 4.58
N PRO A 290 -22.12 -5.05 3.27
CA PRO A 290 -22.76 -6.30 2.83
C PRO A 290 -22.13 -7.56 3.43
N PHE A 291 -20.81 -7.56 3.67
CA PHE A 291 -20.14 -8.72 4.26
C PHE A 291 -20.44 -8.88 5.74
N LEU A 292 -20.65 -7.78 6.47
CA LEU A 292 -21.13 -7.87 7.85
C LEU A 292 -22.54 -8.48 7.89
N ASN A 293 -23.42 -8.05 6.99
CA ASN A 293 -24.79 -8.58 6.91
C ASN A 293 -24.84 -10.05 6.48
N GLY A 294 -23.84 -10.53 5.75
CA GLY A 294 -23.71 -11.93 5.34
C GLY A 294 -23.13 -12.86 6.41
N VAL A 295 -22.85 -12.37 7.62
CA VAL A 295 -22.43 -13.21 8.76
C VAL A 295 -23.62 -13.97 9.40
N ILE A 296 -24.85 -13.52 9.14
CA ILE A 296 -26.11 -14.09 9.67
C ILE A 296 -26.69 -15.15 8.72
#